data_AF-A0A381KLM9-F1
#
_entry.id   AF-A0A381KLM9-F1
#
_cell.length_a   1.000
_cell.length_b   1.000
_cell.length_c   1.000
_cell.angle_alpha   90.00
_cell.angle_beta   90.00
_cell.angle_gamma   90.00
#
_symmetry.space_group_name_H-M   'P 1'
#
loop_
_entity.id
_entity.type
_entity.pdbx_description
1 polymer ?
#
loop_
_entity_poly.entity_id
_entity_poly.type
_entity_poly.pdbx_seq_one_letter_code
_entity_poly.pdbx_strand_id
1 'polypeptide(L)'
;MLVQATMLAIIAGVGILDGRIFGQSMLDRPIVTGMLVGLVLGDIKSGIMIGAQLELIWMGIAGIGAATPPDVVTGGVLGTAFAILSGNGAEVALAVAVPVAVLAQSLGVLVRIINSYFSQKAVF
;
A
#
# COMPACT_ATOMS: atom_id res chain seq x y z
N MET A 1 6.83 12.69 14.69
CA MET A 1 7.26 11.41 14.10
C MET A 1 6.37 10.23 14.50
N LEU A 2 6.17 9.90 15.78
CA LEU A 2 5.33 8.76 16.19
C LEU A 2 3.87 8.89 15.70
N VAL A 3 3.24 10.04 15.90
CA VAL A 3 1.85 10.31 15.46
C VAL A 3 1.68 10.14 13.95
N GLN A 4 2.61 10.67 13.16
CA GLN A 4 2.59 10.54 11.70
C GLN A 4 2.77 9.08 11.29
N ALA A 5 3.70 8.35 11.89
CA ALA A 5 3.90 6.93 11.60
C ALA A 5 2.63 6.11 11.90
N THR A 6 1.95 6.38 13.03
CA THR A 6 0.67 5.75 13.36
C THR A 6 -0.41 6.10 12.35
N MET A 7 -0.51 7.37 11.92
CA MET A 7 -1.47 7.78 10.89
C MET A 7 -1.21 7.10 9.54
N LEU A 8 0.05 7.00 9.11
CA LEU A 8 0.43 6.28 7.89
C LEU A 8 0.09 4.79 7.99
N ALA A 9 0.31 4.17 9.14
CA ALA A 9 -0.08 2.78 9.38
C ALA A 9 -1.60 2.59 9.31
N ILE A 10 -2.39 3.55 9.82
CA ILE A 10 -3.86 3.53 9.71
C ILE A 10 -4.27 3.64 8.23
N ILE A 11 -3.67 4.55 7.46
CA ILE A 11 -3.96 4.70 6.02
C ILE A 11 -3.68 3.38 5.28
N ALA A 12 -2.51 2.77 5.50
CA ALA A 12 -2.17 1.48 4.88
C ALA A 12 -3.13 0.36 5.32
N GLY A 13 -3.48 0.32 6.61
CA GLY A 13 -4.44 -0.65 7.16
C GLY A 13 -5.83 -0.52 6.52
N VAL A 14 -6.36 0.69 6.42
CA VAL A 14 -7.65 0.95 5.77
C VAL A 14 -7.60 0.60 4.28
N GLY A 15 -6.52 0.94 3.57
CA GLY A 15 -6.34 0.58 2.17
C GLY A 15 -6.34 -0.93 1.93
N ILE A 16 -5.68 -1.73 2.78
CA ILE A 16 -5.70 -3.20 2.70
C ILE A 16 -7.09 -3.78 3.00
N LEU A 17 -7.85 -3.13 3.88
CA LEU A 17 -9.20 -3.55 4.26
C LEU A 17 -10.26 -3.18 3.22
N ASP A 18 -9.99 -2.22 2.32
CA ASP A 18 -10.91 -1.76 1.29
C ASP A 18 -11.51 -2.92 0.49
N GLY A 19 -10.64 -3.78 -0.03
CA GLY A 19 -11.04 -4.94 -0.82
C GLY A 19 -11.75 -6.05 -0.05
N ARG A 20 -11.80 -5.97 1.29
CA ARG A 20 -12.37 -7.02 2.16
C ARG A 20 -13.67 -6.58 2.82
N ILE A 21 -13.75 -5.32 3.25
CA ILE A 21 -14.85 -4.80 4.06
C ILE A 21 -15.70 -3.80 3.25
N PHE A 22 -15.05 -2.97 2.44
CA PHE A 22 -15.69 -1.82 1.78
C PHE A 22 -16.11 -2.09 0.33
N GLY A 23 -15.98 -3.34 -0.14
CA GLY A 23 -16.48 -3.74 -1.45
C GLY A 23 -15.69 -3.15 -2.63
N GLN A 24 -14.39 -2.89 -2.47
CA GLN A 24 -13.49 -2.35 -3.50
C GLN A 24 -13.84 -0.90 -3.90
N SER A 25 -13.73 0.03 -2.95
CA SER A 25 -13.96 1.45 -3.20
C SER A 25 -12.78 2.16 -3.88
N MET A 26 -11.77 1.39 -4.35
CA MET A 26 -10.53 1.89 -4.94
C MET A 26 -9.70 2.77 -3.98
N LEU A 27 -9.85 2.56 -2.67
CA LEU A 27 -9.05 3.25 -1.65
C LEU A 27 -7.64 2.66 -1.52
N ASP A 28 -7.45 1.44 -2.02
CA ASP A 28 -6.17 0.74 -2.12
C ASP A 28 -5.23 1.34 -3.19
N ARG A 29 -5.76 2.21 -4.05
CA ARG A 29 -5.03 2.81 -5.17
C ARG A 29 -3.92 3.78 -4.68
N PRO A 30 -2.69 3.67 -5.20
CA PRO A 30 -1.59 4.59 -4.96
C PRO A 30 -1.93 6.08 -5.08
N ILE A 31 -2.81 6.47 -6.00
CA ILE A 31 -3.21 7.89 -6.13
C ILE A 31 -3.99 8.40 -4.91
N VAL A 32 -4.85 7.57 -4.33
CA VAL A 32 -5.66 7.91 -3.15
C VAL A 32 -4.80 7.84 -1.89
N THR A 33 -4.06 6.74 -1.72
CA THR A 33 -3.17 6.55 -0.56
C THR A 33 -2.05 7.58 -0.53
N GLY A 34 -1.46 7.94 -1.68
CA GLY A 34 -0.43 8.97 -1.80
C GLY A 34 -0.93 10.38 -1.47
N MET A 35 -2.17 10.72 -1.85
CA MET A 35 -2.83 11.95 -1.41
C MET A 35 -2.98 12.00 0.11
N LEU A 36 -3.45 10.91 0.73
CA LEU A 36 -3.63 10.82 2.19
C LEU A 36 -2.29 10.90 2.94
N VAL A 37 -1.24 10.27 2.40
CA VAL A 37 0.13 10.40 2.93
C VAL A 37 0.61 11.85 2.86
N GLY A 38 0.42 12.51 1.71
CA GLY A 38 0.75 13.92 1.53
C GLY A 38 0.01 14.84 2.51
N LEU A 39 -1.26 14.54 2.79
CA LEU A 39 -2.04 15.27 3.81
C LEU A 39 -1.46 15.11 5.22
N VAL A 40 -1.06 13.90 5.59
CA VAL A 40 -0.44 13.61 6.92
C VAL A 40 0.94 14.27 7.06
N LEU A 41 1.69 14.37 5.97
CA LEU A 41 3.03 14.95 5.95
C LEU A 41 3.06 16.46 5.66
N GLY A 42 1.92 17.06 5.30
CA GLY A 42 1.80 18.49 5.02
C GLY A 42 2.16 18.91 3.59
N ASP A 43 2.40 17.97 2.69
CA ASP A 43 2.66 18.22 1.26
C ASP A 43 1.77 17.36 0.36
N ILE A 44 0.56 17.86 0.14
CA ILE A 44 -0.46 17.20 -0.69
C ILE A 44 -0.04 17.19 -2.17
N LYS A 45 0.62 18.24 -2.66
CA LYS A 45 1.02 18.32 -4.07
C LYS A 45 2.01 17.22 -4.41
N SER A 46 3.06 17.08 -3.60
CA SER A 46 4.03 16.01 -3.79
C SER A 46 3.39 14.63 -3.60
N GLY A 47 2.50 14.47 -2.60
CA GLY A 47 1.77 13.23 -2.37
C GLY A 47 0.92 12.77 -3.56
N ILE A 48 0.17 13.68 -4.20
CA ILE A 48 -0.63 13.37 -5.40
C ILE A 48 0.28 13.06 -6.58
N MET A 49 1.34 13.83 -6.80
CA MET A 49 2.27 13.62 -7.92
C MET A 49 2.96 12.25 -7.83
N ILE A 50 3.49 11.91 -6.66
CA ILE A 50 4.14 10.62 -6.40
C ILE A 50 3.11 9.49 -6.47
N GLY A 51 1.93 9.66 -5.88
CA GLY A 51 0.85 8.68 -5.94
C GLY A 51 0.41 8.37 -7.37
N ALA A 52 0.29 9.38 -8.23
CA ALA A 52 -0.05 9.21 -9.64
C ALA A 52 1.05 8.47 -10.42
N GLN A 53 2.33 8.75 -10.13
CA GLN A 53 3.45 8.05 -10.76
C GLN A 53 3.51 6.58 -10.33
N LEU A 54 3.29 6.30 -9.05
CA LEU A 54 3.19 4.93 -8.54
C LEU A 54 2.00 4.23 -9.19
N GLU A 55 0.84 4.88 -9.30
CA GLU A 55 -0.35 4.32 -9.96
C GLU A 55 -0.03 3.84 -11.38
N LEU A 56 0.64 4.68 -12.20
CA LEU A 56 1.01 4.33 -13.57
C LEU A 56 1.85 3.05 -13.67
N ILE A 57 2.65 2.77 -12.66
CA ILE A 57 3.56 1.62 -12.62
C ILE A 57 2.80 0.38 -12.17
N TRP A 58 1.91 0.55 -11.20
CA TRP A 58 1.07 -0.53 -10.70
C TRP A 58 -0.06 -0.92 -11.67
N MET A 59 -0.47 -0.04 -12.59
CA MET A 59 -1.45 -0.39 -13.63
C MET A 59 -1.01 -1.56 -14.52
N GLY A 60 0.30 -1.80 -14.67
CA GLY A 60 0.83 -2.92 -15.44
C GLY A 60 0.81 -4.26 -14.69
N ILE A 61 0.44 -4.26 -13.39
CA ILE A 61 0.58 -5.41 -12.50
C ILE A 61 -0.80 -5.79 -11.96
N ALA A 62 -1.32 -6.93 -12.41
CA ALA A 62 -2.57 -7.49 -11.94
C ALA A 62 -2.37 -8.95 -11.48
N GLY A 63 -3.02 -9.32 -10.38
CA GLY A 63 -3.07 -10.70 -9.92
C GLY A 63 -4.04 -11.52 -10.76
N ILE A 64 -3.54 -12.56 -11.44
CA ILE A 64 -4.37 -13.49 -12.22
C ILE A 64 -4.31 -14.88 -11.59
N GLY A 65 -5.48 -15.43 -11.24
CA GLY A 65 -5.60 -16.74 -10.63
C GLY A 65 -4.98 -16.80 -9.23
N ALA A 66 -4.06 -17.75 -9.00
CA ALA A 66 -3.37 -17.90 -7.72
C ALA A 66 -2.15 -16.97 -7.55
N ALA A 67 -1.74 -16.27 -8.60
CA ALA A 67 -0.64 -15.32 -8.52
C ALA A 67 -1.06 -14.13 -7.65
N THR A 68 -0.36 -13.95 -6.53
CA THR A 68 -0.62 -12.79 -5.67
C THR A 68 0.33 -11.66 -6.08
N PRO A 69 -0.19 -10.54 -6.61
CA PRO A 69 0.62 -9.42 -7.09
C PRO A 69 1.30 -8.73 -5.90
N PRO A 70 2.36 -7.94 -6.09
CA PRO A 70 2.97 -7.16 -5.01
C PRO A 70 1.96 -6.25 -4.29
N ASP A 71 2.22 -5.97 -3.01
CA ASP A 71 1.33 -5.15 -2.18
C ASP A 71 1.48 -3.66 -2.50
N VAL A 72 0.60 -3.19 -3.38
CA VAL A 72 0.58 -1.80 -3.88
C VAL A 72 0.24 -0.79 -2.81
N VAL A 73 -0.52 -1.18 -1.77
CA VAL A 73 -0.95 -0.27 -0.69
C VAL A 73 0.23 0.06 0.20
N THR A 74 0.90 -0.96 0.74
CA THR A 74 2.03 -0.76 1.64
C THR A 74 3.21 -0.14 0.91
N GLY A 75 3.49 -0.58 -0.33
CA GLY A 75 4.51 0.03 -1.18
C GLY A 75 4.19 1.49 -1.53
N GLY A 76 2.92 1.80 -1.82
CA GLY A 76 2.44 3.14 -2.14
C GLY A 76 2.57 4.13 -0.98
N VAL A 77 2.09 3.72 0.20
CA VAL A 77 2.14 4.55 1.42
C VAL A 77 3.57 4.80 1.86
N LEU A 78 4.40 3.76 1.96
CA LEU A 78 5.78 3.90 2.42
C LEU A 78 6.66 4.59 1.37
N GLY A 79 6.52 4.26 0.09
CA GLY A 79 7.26 4.92 -0.99
C GLY A 79 6.96 6.42 -1.06
N THR A 80 5.68 6.80 -0.97
CA THR A 80 5.28 8.22 -0.94
C THR A 80 5.80 8.93 0.30
N ALA A 81 5.71 8.29 1.47
CA ALA A 81 6.18 8.88 2.72
C ALA A 81 7.70 9.13 2.71
N PHE A 82 8.49 8.15 2.23
CA PHE A 82 9.94 8.29 2.14
C PHE A 82 10.39 9.33 1.12
N ALA A 83 9.71 9.44 -0.01
CA ALA A 83 10.00 10.48 -1.00
C ALA A 83 9.76 11.89 -0.43
N ILE A 84 8.60 12.11 0.20
CA ILE A 84 8.29 13.41 0.84
C ILE A 84 9.29 13.73 1.96
N LEU A 85 9.57 12.77 2.86
CA LEU A 85 10.47 12.99 4.00
C LEU A 85 11.92 13.21 3.58
N SER A 86 12.37 12.58 2.49
CA SER A 86 13.73 12.74 1.98
C SER A 86 13.90 13.96 1.08
N GLY A 87 12.80 14.67 0.75
CA GLY A 87 12.81 15.80 -0.18
C GLY A 87 13.17 15.40 -1.61
N ASN A 88 13.15 14.10 -1.91
CA ASN A 88 13.48 13.56 -3.23
C ASN A 88 12.21 13.24 -4.01
N GLY A 89 12.33 13.28 -5.34
CA GLY A 89 11.22 13.04 -6.24
C GLY A 89 10.79 11.56 -6.33
N ALA A 90 10.00 11.31 -7.38
CA ALA A 90 9.42 10.02 -7.74
C ALA A 90 10.40 8.83 -7.74
N GLU A 91 11.64 9.06 -8.14
CA GLU A 91 12.64 8.00 -8.32
C GLU A 91 12.98 7.31 -7.01
N VAL A 92 13.07 8.07 -5.91
CA VAL A 92 13.28 7.50 -4.57
C VAL A 92 12.03 6.78 -4.11
N ALA A 93 10.84 7.32 -4.38
CA ALA A 93 9.58 6.64 -4.06
C ALA A 93 9.55 5.24 -4.69
N LEU A 94 9.93 5.14 -5.95
CA LEU A 94 10.01 3.91 -6.72
C LEU A 94 11.03 2.91 -6.20
N ALA A 95 12.24 3.38 -5.95
CA ALA A 95 13.33 2.56 -5.44
C ALA A 95 12.97 1.88 -4.11
N VAL A 96 12.16 2.55 -3.28
CA VAL A 96 11.70 2.02 -1.98
C VAL A 96 10.39 1.23 -2.12
N ALA A 97 9.45 1.70 -2.93
CA ALA A 97 8.11 1.11 -3.05
C ALA A 97 8.15 -0.34 -3.54
N VAL A 98 8.99 -0.65 -4.53
CA VAL A 98 9.02 -1.99 -5.14
C VAL A 98 9.53 -3.06 -4.16
N PRO A 99 10.72 -2.91 -3.52
CA PRO A 99 11.17 -3.88 -2.53
C PRO A 99 10.20 -4.04 -1.36
N VAL A 100 9.65 -2.93 -0.87
CA VAL A 100 8.70 -2.93 0.25
C VAL A 100 7.41 -3.66 -0.12
N ALA A 101 6.86 -3.43 -1.32
CA ALA A 101 5.66 -4.10 -1.79
C ALA A 101 5.86 -5.62 -1.91
N VAL A 102 7.04 -6.08 -2.33
CA VAL A 102 7.36 -7.52 -2.42
C VAL A 102 7.49 -8.14 -1.03
N LEU A 103 8.12 -7.45 -0.08
CA LEU A 103 8.22 -7.92 1.30
C LEU A 103 6.84 -7.98 1.97
N ALA A 104 6.04 -6.93 1.85
CA ALA A 104 4.69 -6.87 2.39
C ALA A 104 3.78 -7.94 1.76
N GLN A 105 3.92 -8.17 0.46
CA GLN A 105 3.26 -9.27 -0.24
C GLN A 105 3.63 -10.64 0.35
N SER A 106 4.91 -10.88 0.61
CA SER A 106 5.39 -12.14 1.22
C SER A 106 4.79 -12.37 2.61
N LEU A 107 4.70 -11.31 3.42
CA LEU A 107 4.00 -11.35 4.71
C LEU A 107 2.49 -11.62 4.54
N GLY A 108 1.87 -11.02 3.52
CA GLY A 108 0.47 -11.25 3.18
C GLY A 108 0.16 -12.72 2.85
N VAL A 109 1.08 -13.41 2.17
CA VAL A 109 0.96 -14.86 1.92
C VAL A 109 1.00 -15.65 3.22
N LEU A 110 1.92 -15.34 4.13
CA LEU A 110 2.02 -16.00 5.44
C LEU A 110 0.72 -15.84 6.25
N VAL A 111 0.14 -14.63 6.25
CA VAL A 111 -1.16 -14.39 6.90
C VAL A 111 -2.27 -15.24 6.29
N ARG A 112 -2.30 -15.40 4.96
CA ARG A 112 -3.29 -16.27 4.29
C ARG A 112 -3.11 -17.74 4.66
N ILE A 113 -1.88 -18.22 4.79
CA ILE A 113 -1.60 -19.60 5.25
C ILE A 113 -2.15 -19.81 6.66
N ILE A 114 -1.88 -18.88 7.57
CA ILE A 114 -2.40 -18.93 8.94
C ILE A 114 -3.93 -18.91 8.95
N ASN A 115 -4.55 -18.03 8.16
CA ASN A 115 -6.01 -17.94 8.08
C ASN A 115 -6.64 -19.23 7.51
N SER A 116 -5.96 -19.92 6.59
CA SER A 116 -6.42 -21.20 6.06
C SER A 116 -6.56 -22.26 7.16
N TYR A 117 -5.63 -22.30 8.12
CA TYR A 117 -5.73 -23.19 9.28
C TYR A 117 -6.96 -22.91 10.15
N PHE A 118 -7.29 -21.62 10.38
CA PHE A 118 -8.51 -21.25 11.11
C PHE A 118 -9.77 -21.56 10.31
N SER A 119 -9.75 -21.35 8.99
CA SER A 119 -10.88 -21.66 8.12
C SER A 119 -11.24 -23.15 8.14
N GLN A 120 -10.25 -24.04 8.25
CA GLN A 120 -10.51 -25.49 8.38
C GLN A 120 -11.23 -25.85 9.68
N LYS A 121 -11.02 -25.09 10.76
CA LYS A 121 -11.70 -25.31 12.05
C LYS A 121 -13.13 -24.78 12.08
N ALA A 122 -13.47 -23.82 11.22
CA ALA A 122 -14.79 -23.20 11.18
C ALA A 122 -15.84 -24.02 10.42
N VAL A 123 -15.44 -25.10 9.73
CA VAL A 123 -16.31 -25.96 8.91
C VAL A 123 -16.88 -27.15 9.71
N PHE A 124 -16.74 -27.15 11.04
CA PHE A 124 -17.36 -28.13 11.96
C PHE A 124 -18.41 -27.49 12.85
#